data_AF-M4VIQ6-F1
#
_entry.id   AF-M4VIQ6-F1
#
_cell.length_a   1.000
_cell.length_b   1.000
_cell.length_c   1.000
_cell.angle_alpha   90.00
_cell.angle_beta   90.00
_cell.angle_gamma   90.00
#
_symmetry.space_group_name_H-M   'P 1'
#
loop_
_entity.id
_entity.type
_entity.pdbx_description
1 polymer ?
#
loop_
_entity_poly.entity_id
_entity_poly.type
_entity_poly.pdbx_seq_one_letter_code
_entity_poly.pdbx_strand_id
1 'polypeptide(L)'
;MKPFIPPRRESERGSVLIYIFIAIAVLAALSFAVSRSGRESAQTINKERADLWATELFDYSNMLRRAVTTLTITGLTENDVCFHDSGWGDNSYQFSTACPTANLVFSQLGGGATFQNPNYNLLDSSYTAQPAYKKWHITGANSVAGVGTDCSPTGPCNELLAVLPFVRREACIAVNAKLGITDDKTEPPQDDAGFDLSVPFKGSYPDGESINTATLDGKRVGCFKGNGGVIDDAYVFYSVLIAR
;
A
#
# COMPACT_ATOMS: atom_id res chain seq x y z
N MET A 1 -85.95 13.83 48.85
CA MET A 1 -85.54 12.69 47.99
C MET A 1 -84.89 13.28 46.74
N LYS A 2 -83.58 13.10 46.54
CA LYS A 2 -82.84 13.63 45.38
C LYS A 2 -82.76 12.56 44.28
N PRO A 3 -82.96 12.89 43.00
CA PRO A 3 -82.42 12.06 41.93
C PRO A 3 -80.92 12.38 41.77
N PHE A 4 -80.09 11.34 41.81
CA PHE A 4 -78.68 11.38 41.46
C PHE A 4 -78.56 11.26 39.94
N ILE A 5 -77.98 12.27 39.28
CA ILE A 5 -77.72 12.27 37.83
C ILE A 5 -76.24 11.86 37.63
N PRO A 6 -75.94 10.70 37.03
CA PRO A 6 -74.57 10.31 36.77
C PRO A 6 -73.98 11.12 35.60
N PRO A 7 -72.68 11.48 35.64
CA PRO A 7 -72.03 12.16 34.53
C PRO A 7 -71.92 11.23 33.31
N ARG A 8 -72.20 11.76 32.11
CA ARG A 8 -71.96 11.08 30.83
C ARG A 8 -70.47 10.79 30.69
N ARG A 9 -70.10 9.52 30.55
CA ARG A 9 -68.78 9.13 30.05
C ARG A 9 -68.73 9.37 28.55
N GLU A 10 -67.87 10.28 28.10
CA GLU A 10 -67.46 10.30 26.71
C GLU A 10 -66.68 9.01 26.42
N SER A 11 -67.10 8.31 25.36
CA SER A 11 -66.39 7.12 24.90
C SER A 11 -65.26 7.58 23.98
N GLU A 12 -64.07 7.79 24.54
CA GLU A 12 -62.89 8.02 23.73
C GLU A 12 -62.64 6.80 22.83
N ARG A 13 -62.84 6.98 21.53
CA ARG A 13 -62.42 6.03 20.49
C ARG A 13 -60.98 6.34 20.11
N GLY A 14 -60.05 6.10 21.03
CA GLY A 14 -58.62 6.13 20.71
C GLY A 14 -58.27 4.97 19.79
N SER A 15 -57.89 5.26 18.54
CA SER A 15 -57.41 4.25 17.61
C SER A 15 -55.99 3.81 17.98
N VAL A 16 -55.88 2.74 18.76
CA VAL A 16 -54.60 2.11 19.15
C VAL A 16 -53.70 1.82 17.94
N LEU A 17 -54.31 1.59 16.77
CA LEU A 17 -53.59 1.35 15.51
C LEU A 17 -52.70 2.52 15.10
N ILE A 18 -53.12 3.77 15.33
CA ILE A 18 -52.32 4.95 14.98
C ILE A 18 -51.01 4.98 15.78
N TYR A 19 -51.07 4.64 17.06
CA TYR A 19 -49.87 4.58 17.91
C TYR A 19 -48.90 3.49 17.47
N ILE A 20 -49.41 2.34 17.01
CA ILE A 20 -48.57 1.27 16.45
C ILE A 20 -47.90 1.74 15.15
N PHE A 21 -48.63 2.41 14.26
CA PHE A 21 -48.05 2.94 13.02
C PHE A 21 -46.99 4.01 13.28
N ILE A 22 -47.22 4.90 14.24
CA ILE A 22 -46.23 5.90 14.64
C ILE A 22 -44.99 5.21 15.20
N ALA A 23 -45.15 4.22 16.08
CA ALA A 23 -44.01 3.48 16.65
C ALA A 23 -43.17 2.79 15.56
N ILE A 24 -43.81 2.15 14.58
CA ILE A 24 -43.11 1.52 13.45
C ILE A 24 -42.41 2.55 12.58
N ALA A 25 -43.07 3.68 12.27
CA ALA A 25 -42.48 4.73 11.44
C ALA A 25 -41.24 5.35 12.10
N VAL A 26 -41.31 5.61 13.41
CA VAL A 26 -40.17 6.13 14.19
C VAL A 26 -39.03 5.11 14.25
N LEU A 27 -39.34 3.83 14.47
CA LEU A 27 -38.34 2.76 14.47
C LEU A 27 -37.63 2.63 13.11
N ALA A 28 -38.38 2.73 12.01
CA ALA A 28 -37.82 2.69 10.66
C ALA A 28 -36.93 3.92 10.39
N ALA A 29 -37.38 5.12 10.76
CA ALA A 29 -36.61 6.35 10.61
C ALA A 29 -35.30 6.31 11.43
N LEU A 30 -35.35 5.83 12.68
CA LEU A 30 -34.18 5.66 13.53
C LEU A 30 -33.21 4.62 12.93
N SER A 31 -33.73 3.50 12.44
CA SER A 31 -32.92 2.44 11.80
C SER A 31 -32.18 2.97 10.58
N PHE A 32 -32.83 3.81 9.77
CA PHE A 32 -32.20 4.46 8.61
C PHE A 32 -31.12 5.47 9.04
N ALA A 33 -31.40 6.29 10.05
CA ALA A 33 -30.44 7.26 10.58
C ALA A 33 -29.18 6.58 11.15
N VAL A 34 -29.34 5.50 11.92
CA VAL A 34 -28.23 4.70 12.47
C VAL A 34 -27.44 4.04 11.34
N SER A 35 -28.12 3.45 10.36
CA SER A 35 -27.46 2.81 9.20
C SER A 35 -26.64 3.81 8.39
N ARG A 36 -27.12 5.04 8.21
CA ARG A 36 -26.39 6.11 7.51
C ARG A 36 -25.17 6.57 8.31
N SER A 37 -25.33 6.79 9.61
CA SER A 37 -24.22 7.16 10.51
C SER A 37 -23.14 6.08 10.57
N GLY A 38 -23.51 4.80 10.53
CA GLY A 38 -22.55 3.68 10.50
C GLY A 38 -21.74 3.58 9.20
N ARG A 39 -22.29 4.00 8.06
CA ARG A 39 -21.57 4.00 6.77
C ARG A 39 -20.53 5.12 6.69
N GLU A 40 -20.87 6.32 7.15
CA GLU A 40 -19.95 7.47 7.15
C GLU A 40 -18.78 7.28 8.13
N SER A 41 -19.04 6.67 9.29
CA SER A 41 -17.98 6.32 10.25
C SER A 41 -17.04 5.24 9.71
N ALA A 42 -17.59 4.20 9.06
CA ALA A 42 -16.79 3.14 8.43
C ALA A 42 -15.89 3.69 7.30
N GLN A 43 -16.39 4.60 6.46
CA GLN A 43 -15.59 5.23 5.41
C GLN A 43 -14.46 6.09 5.96
N THR A 44 -14.72 6.88 7.01
CA THR A 44 -13.69 7.70 7.68
C THR A 44 -12.59 6.83 8.29
N ILE A 45 -12.96 5.75 9.00
CA ILE A 45 -12.01 4.80 9.59
C ILE A 45 -11.13 4.15 8.51
N ASN A 46 -11.72 3.77 7.37
CA ASN A 46 -10.96 3.16 6.27
C ASN A 46 -9.95 4.15 5.66
N LYS A 47 -10.32 5.44 5.56
CA LYS A 47 -9.42 6.49 5.08
C LYS A 47 -8.26 6.72 6.05
N GLU A 48 -8.53 6.88 7.34
CA GLU A 48 -7.50 7.07 8.37
C GLU A 48 -6.52 5.89 8.39
N ARG A 49 -7.04 4.67 8.27
CA ARG A 49 -6.21 3.46 8.18
C ARG A 49 -5.33 3.46 6.92
N ALA A 50 -5.88 3.82 5.76
CA ALA A 50 -5.11 3.93 4.53
C ALA A 50 -4.03 5.02 4.60
N ASP A 51 -4.31 6.14 5.28
CA ASP A 51 -3.33 7.20 5.53
C ASP A 51 -2.17 6.73 6.42
N LEU A 52 -2.47 5.92 7.45
CA LEU A 52 -1.45 5.28 8.29
C LEU A 52 -0.60 4.29 7.49
N TRP A 53 -1.22 3.44 6.68
CA TRP A 53 -0.50 2.49 5.82
C TRP A 53 0.43 3.20 4.83
N ALA A 54 -0.02 4.28 4.19
CA ALA A 54 0.83 5.07 3.31
C ALA A 54 2.04 5.68 4.05
N THR A 55 1.83 6.13 5.29
CA THR A 55 2.91 6.66 6.14
C THR A 55 3.94 5.57 6.46
N GLU A 56 3.48 4.37 6.81
CA GLU A 56 4.34 3.22 7.09
C GLU A 56 5.21 2.84 5.87
N LEU A 57 4.63 2.84 4.66
CA LEU A 57 5.36 2.60 3.41
C LEU A 57 6.43 3.66 3.15
N PHE A 58 6.11 4.94 3.42
CA PHE A 58 7.08 6.02 3.29
C PHE A 58 8.20 5.93 4.32
N ASP A 59 7.89 5.63 5.57
CA ASP A 59 8.88 5.56 6.64
C ASP A 59 9.91 4.46 6.36
N TYR A 60 9.44 3.26 5.99
CA TYR A 60 10.34 2.16 5.67
C TYR A 60 11.16 2.42 4.41
N SER A 61 10.53 2.87 3.33
CA SER A 61 11.25 3.17 2.08
C SER A 61 12.26 4.31 2.25
N ASN A 62 11.93 5.35 3.02
CA ASN A 62 12.88 6.43 3.33
C ASN A 62 14.04 5.94 4.21
N MET A 63 13.80 5.01 5.14
CA MET A 63 14.87 4.38 5.90
C MET A 63 15.83 3.60 5.00
N LEU A 64 15.30 2.78 4.08
CA LEU A 64 16.13 2.07 3.09
C LEU A 64 16.92 3.03 2.21
N ARG A 65 16.27 4.08 1.67
CA ARG A 65 16.93 5.11 0.86
C ARG A 65 18.07 5.78 1.60
N ARG A 66 17.85 6.17 2.87
CA ARG A 66 18.91 6.76 3.71
C ARG A 66 20.07 5.79 3.91
N ALA A 67 19.79 4.53 4.21
CA ALA A 67 20.84 3.53 4.42
C ALA A 67 21.69 3.29 3.15
N VAL A 68 21.04 3.15 1.99
CA VAL A 68 21.72 3.02 0.69
C VAL A 68 22.52 4.29 0.36
N THR A 69 21.97 5.47 0.64
CA THR A 69 22.67 6.74 0.45
C THR A 69 23.91 6.84 1.35
N THR A 70 23.81 6.42 2.61
CA THR A 70 24.97 6.39 3.52
C THR A 70 26.07 5.49 2.97
N LEU A 71 25.73 4.29 2.52
CA LEU A 71 26.70 3.32 1.97
C LEU A 71 27.38 3.84 0.69
N THR A 72 26.62 4.47 -0.21
CA THR A 72 27.19 5.01 -1.46
C THR A 72 28.06 6.24 -1.22
N ILE A 73 27.71 7.10 -0.24
CA ILE A 73 28.53 8.25 0.16
C ILE A 73 29.86 7.81 0.80
N THR A 74 29.89 6.67 1.51
CA THR A 74 31.13 6.12 2.09
C THR A 74 32.03 5.43 1.06
N GLY A 75 31.66 5.46 -0.22
CA GLY A 75 32.49 5.01 -1.34
C GLY A 75 32.20 3.59 -1.83
N LEU A 76 31.13 2.94 -1.36
CA LEU A 76 30.69 1.68 -1.95
C LEU A 76 30.08 1.93 -3.33
N THR A 77 30.36 1.03 -4.26
CA THR A 77 29.68 1.07 -5.55
C THR A 77 28.23 0.60 -5.37
N GLU A 78 27.35 0.99 -6.29
CA GLU A 78 25.94 0.60 -6.28
C GLU A 78 25.76 -0.93 -6.30
N ASN A 79 26.71 -1.66 -6.90
CA ASN A 79 26.73 -3.12 -6.96
C ASN A 79 27.16 -3.77 -5.65
N ASP A 80 27.88 -3.04 -4.79
CA ASP A 80 28.40 -3.58 -3.54
C ASP A 80 27.39 -3.50 -2.39
N VAL A 81 26.28 -2.78 -2.57
CA VAL A 81 25.21 -2.62 -1.58
C VAL A 81 24.51 -3.97 -1.37
N CYS A 82 24.46 -4.46 -0.13
CA CYS A 82 23.89 -5.77 0.15
C CYS A 82 22.72 -5.71 1.13
N PHE A 83 21.60 -6.33 0.74
CA PHE A 83 20.36 -6.38 1.52
C PHE A 83 20.20 -7.70 2.28
N HIS A 84 21.23 -8.53 2.36
CA HIS A 84 21.15 -9.78 3.13
C HIS A 84 20.88 -9.49 4.61
N ASP A 85 19.92 -10.22 5.17
CA ASP A 85 19.60 -10.22 6.60
C ASP A 85 18.91 -11.55 6.96
N SER A 86 19.10 -12.03 8.18
CA SER A 86 18.42 -13.23 8.67
C SER A 86 16.89 -13.09 8.73
N GLY A 87 16.37 -11.86 8.82
CA GLY A 87 14.95 -11.53 8.88
C GLY A 87 14.16 -11.92 7.62
N TRP A 88 14.82 -12.10 6.47
CA TRP A 88 14.18 -12.63 5.27
C TRP A 88 13.71 -14.08 5.44
N GLY A 89 14.32 -14.84 6.35
CA GLY A 89 14.07 -16.27 6.54
C GLY A 89 14.65 -17.15 5.42
N ASP A 90 15.43 -16.57 4.50
CA ASP A 90 16.08 -17.24 3.38
C ASP A 90 17.33 -16.46 2.93
N ASN A 91 18.05 -16.97 1.93
CA ASN A 91 19.29 -16.37 1.41
C ASN A 91 19.08 -15.60 0.09
N SER A 92 17.87 -15.08 -0.18
CA SER A 92 17.53 -14.45 -1.47
C SER A 92 18.39 -13.22 -1.78
N TYR A 93 18.89 -12.52 -0.77
CA TYR A 93 19.76 -11.34 -0.94
C TYR A 93 21.24 -11.59 -0.63
N GLN A 94 21.61 -12.85 -0.39
CA GLN A 94 23.01 -13.21 -0.20
C GLN A 94 23.72 -13.29 -1.56
N PHE A 95 24.88 -12.63 -1.65
CA PHE A 95 25.75 -12.69 -2.82
C PHE A 95 26.51 -14.03 -2.85
N SER A 96 27.14 -14.35 -3.98
CA SER A 96 27.96 -15.57 -4.10
C SER A 96 29.12 -15.59 -3.10
N THR A 97 29.71 -14.41 -2.85
CA THR A 97 30.64 -14.16 -1.75
C THR A 97 29.88 -13.47 -0.63
N ALA A 98 30.13 -13.87 0.62
CA ALA A 98 29.46 -13.25 1.77
C ALA A 98 29.69 -11.73 1.79
N CYS A 99 28.60 -10.98 1.95
CA CYS A 99 28.65 -9.52 2.00
C CYS A 99 29.45 -9.05 3.22
N PRO A 100 30.44 -8.16 3.05
CA PRO A 100 31.11 -7.52 4.17
C PRO A 100 30.11 -6.79 5.07
N THR A 101 30.31 -6.80 6.39
CA THR A 101 29.40 -6.15 7.35
C THR A 101 29.22 -4.66 7.09
N ALA A 102 30.23 -3.99 6.54
CA ALA A 102 30.18 -2.58 6.15
C ALA A 102 29.29 -2.32 4.91
N ASN A 103 28.99 -3.35 4.12
CA ASN A 103 28.16 -3.26 2.92
C ASN A 103 26.69 -3.61 3.17
N LEU A 104 26.38 -4.14 4.35
CA LEU A 104 25.05 -4.55 4.72
C LEU A 104 24.17 -3.34 5.05
N VAL A 105 23.06 -3.21 4.33
CA VAL A 105 22.04 -2.17 4.55
C VAL A 105 21.49 -2.23 5.97
N PHE A 106 21.30 -3.44 6.50
CA PHE A 106 20.69 -3.70 7.80
C PHE A 106 21.69 -3.83 8.97
N SER A 107 22.96 -3.49 8.75
CA SER A 107 24.00 -3.53 9.77
C SER A 107 24.26 -2.15 10.37
N GLN A 108 24.46 -2.07 11.69
CA GLN A 108 24.87 -0.83 12.37
C GLN A 108 26.23 -0.30 11.87
N LEU A 109 27.13 -1.18 11.44
CA LEU A 109 28.43 -0.81 10.86
C LEU A 109 28.36 -0.55 9.35
N GLY A 110 27.20 -0.81 8.73
CA GLY A 110 26.91 -0.53 7.34
C GLY A 110 25.86 0.57 7.20
N GLY A 111 24.72 0.25 6.60
CA GLY A 111 23.67 1.24 6.31
C GLY A 111 22.82 1.68 7.50
N GLY A 112 22.85 0.94 8.60
CA GLY A 112 22.14 1.26 9.85
C GLY A 112 20.61 1.15 9.78
N ALA A 113 20.04 0.62 8.70
CA ALA A 113 18.60 0.36 8.63
C ALA A 113 18.22 -0.81 9.54
N THR A 114 16.98 -0.81 10.00
CA THR A 114 16.40 -1.97 10.70
C THR A 114 15.59 -2.80 9.71
N PHE A 115 15.81 -4.10 9.66
CA PHE A 115 14.94 -4.99 8.87
C PHE A 115 13.52 -4.98 9.43
N GLN A 116 12.51 -4.79 8.58
CA GLN A 116 11.10 -4.84 8.99
C GLN A 116 10.28 -5.60 7.96
N ASN A 117 9.44 -6.51 8.46
CA ASN A 117 8.38 -7.09 7.63
C ASN A 117 7.28 -6.05 7.41
N PRO A 118 6.58 -6.10 6.27
CA PRO A 118 5.44 -5.22 6.05
C PRO A 118 4.32 -5.54 7.05
N ASN A 119 3.55 -4.53 7.48
CA ASN A 119 2.32 -4.78 8.22
C ASN A 119 1.30 -5.52 7.35
N TYR A 120 1.05 -6.79 7.67
CA TYR A 120 0.22 -7.67 6.84
C TYR A 120 -1.23 -7.20 6.69
N ASN A 121 -1.71 -6.28 7.53
CA ASN A 121 -3.03 -5.67 7.35
C ASN A 121 -3.10 -4.76 6.12
N LEU A 122 -1.97 -4.21 5.66
CA LEU A 122 -1.92 -3.39 4.44
C LEU A 122 -1.95 -4.24 3.17
N LEU A 123 -1.82 -5.56 3.27
CA LEU A 123 -1.77 -6.48 2.13
C LEU A 123 -3.15 -7.08 1.81
N ASP A 124 -3.40 -7.34 0.53
CA ASP A 124 -4.59 -8.03 0.07
C ASP A 124 -4.44 -9.55 0.22
N SER A 125 -5.24 -10.12 1.11
CA SER A 125 -5.27 -11.55 1.42
C SER A 125 -5.64 -12.46 0.24
N SER A 126 -6.21 -11.92 -0.84
CA SER A 126 -6.49 -12.67 -2.06
C SER A 126 -5.21 -13.24 -2.70
N TYR A 127 -4.05 -12.61 -2.46
CA TYR A 127 -2.74 -13.00 -3.01
C TYR A 127 -1.90 -13.87 -2.08
N THR A 128 -2.49 -14.49 -1.05
CA THR A 128 -1.76 -15.30 -0.05
C THR A 128 -0.95 -16.47 -0.63
N ALA A 129 -1.30 -16.97 -1.82
CA ALA A 129 -0.59 -18.03 -2.50
C ALA A 129 0.64 -17.54 -3.30
N GLN A 130 0.82 -16.22 -3.47
CA GLN A 130 1.91 -15.66 -4.26
C GLN A 130 3.24 -15.72 -3.48
N PRO A 131 4.35 -16.16 -4.09
CA PRO A 131 5.65 -16.28 -3.40
C PRO A 131 6.18 -14.97 -2.79
N ALA A 132 5.87 -13.83 -3.44
CA ALA A 132 6.28 -12.50 -2.96
C ALA A 132 5.32 -11.89 -1.91
N TYR A 133 4.24 -12.59 -1.54
CA TYR A 133 3.32 -12.13 -0.52
C TYR A 133 4.00 -12.03 0.87
N LYS A 134 3.67 -10.98 1.64
CA LYS A 134 4.26 -10.67 2.97
C LYS A 134 5.74 -10.30 2.98
N LYS A 135 6.37 -10.06 1.82
CA LYS A 135 7.79 -9.71 1.75
C LYS A 135 7.97 -8.39 1.00
N TRP A 136 8.86 -7.55 1.53
CA TRP A 136 9.48 -6.52 0.70
C TRP A 136 10.35 -7.20 -0.35
N HIS A 137 10.37 -6.65 -1.56
CA HIS A 137 11.21 -7.13 -2.64
C HIS A 137 12.17 -6.02 -3.05
N ILE A 138 13.47 -6.32 -3.05
CA ILE A 138 14.51 -5.40 -3.48
C ILE A 138 15.06 -5.93 -4.80
N THR A 139 15.02 -5.13 -5.86
CA THR A 139 15.37 -5.60 -7.20
C THR A 139 16.14 -4.56 -7.98
N GLY A 140 17.06 -5.02 -8.81
CA GLY A 140 17.76 -4.24 -9.83
C GLY A 140 17.28 -4.55 -11.25
N ALA A 141 16.18 -5.31 -11.39
CA ALA A 141 15.69 -5.83 -12.67
C ALA A 141 14.50 -5.03 -13.23
N ASN A 142 14.17 -3.88 -12.65
CA ASN A 142 13.09 -3.04 -13.13
C ASN A 142 13.52 -1.58 -13.21
N SER A 143 12.89 -0.83 -14.11
CA SER A 143 13.04 0.62 -14.23
C SER A 143 11.72 1.35 -14.01
N VAL A 144 11.80 2.66 -13.86
CA VAL A 144 10.69 3.61 -13.83
C VAL A 144 10.99 4.64 -14.90
N ALA A 145 10.09 4.73 -15.88
CA ALA A 145 10.24 5.69 -16.97
C ALA A 145 10.47 7.12 -16.44
N GLY A 146 11.42 7.84 -17.02
CA GLY A 146 11.82 9.19 -16.64
C GLY A 146 12.65 9.29 -15.35
N VAL A 147 13.07 8.17 -14.74
CA VAL A 147 13.94 8.16 -13.55
C VAL A 147 15.31 7.60 -13.90
N GLY A 148 16.35 8.41 -13.71
CA GLY A 148 17.71 8.00 -14.09
C GLY A 148 17.91 8.20 -15.59
N THR A 149 18.40 7.18 -16.26
CA THR A 149 18.66 7.11 -17.69
C THR A 149 17.64 6.18 -18.33
N ASP A 150 16.73 6.73 -19.13
CA ASP A 150 15.75 5.90 -19.82
C ASP A 150 16.43 4.94 -20.80
N CYS A 151 15.99 3.68 -20.76
CA CYS A 151 16.57 2.61 -21.57
C CYS A 151 16.30 2.78 -23.06
N SER A 152 17.38 2.96 -23.84
CA SER A 152 17.46 2.49 -25.23
C SER A 152 17.68 0.96 -25.21
N PRO A 153 17.16 0.17 -26.17
CA PRO A 153 16.93 -1.30 -26.05
C PRO A 153 18.16 -2.22 -25.82
N THR A 154 19.34 -1.71 -25.44
CA THR A 154 20.58 -2.50 -25.31
C THR A 154 21.50 -2.08 -24.15
N GLY A 155 20.99 -1.65 -22.98
CA GLY A 155 21.87 -1.35 -21.82
C GLY A 155 21.19 -1.45 -20.44
N PRO A 156 21.95 -1.70 -19.35
CA PRO A 156 21.41 -1.88 -18.00
C PRO A 156 21.16 -0.53 -17.32
N CYS A 157 20.00 0.06 -17.57
CA CYS A 157 19.51 1.33 -17.00
C CYS A 157 18.52 1.11 -15.85
N ASN A 158 18.20 -0.15 -15.53
CA ASN A 158 17.35 -0.47 -14.41
C ASN A 158 17.86 0.13 -13.10
N GLU A 159 16.92 0.56 -12.28
CA GLU A 159 17.16 1.18 -10.99
C GLU A 159 17.20 0.13 -9.88
N LEU A 160 17.71 0.54 -8.72
CA LEU A 160 17.54 -0.23 -7.50
C LEU A 160 16.21 0.16 -6.85
N LEU A 161 15.24 -0.75 -6.88
CA LEU A 161 13.91 -0.53 -6.32
C LEU A 161 13.71 -1.31 -5.02
N ALA A 162 13.06 -0.67 -4.05
CA ALA A 162 12.34 -1.36 -2.98
C ALA A 162 10.85 -1.36 -3.32
N VAL A 163 10.26 -2.55 -3.43
CA VAL A 163 8.84 -2.71 -3.76
C VAL A 163 8.12 -3.57 -2.74
N LEU A 164 6.84 -3.30 -2.58
CA LEU A 164 5.94 -4.14 -1.82
C LEU A 164 4.74 -4.47 -2.71
N PRO A 165 4.65 -5.70 -3.23
CA PRO A 165 3.53 -6.13 -4.05
C PRO A 165 2.31 -6.49 -3.18
N PHE A 166 1.16 -6.59 -3.83
CA PHE A 166 -0.11 -7.03 -3.24
C PHE A 166 -0.58 -6.13 -2.09
N VAL A 167 -0.29 -4.83 -2.16
CA VAL A 167 -0.87 -3.87 -1.21
C VAL A 167 -2.37 -3.74 -1.48
N ARG A 168 -3.14 -3.37 -0.46
CA ARG A 168 -4.54 -3.04 -0.63
C ARG A 168 -4.70 -1.82 -1.52
N ARG A 169 -5.76 -1.82 -2.32
CA ARG A 169 -6.12 -0.72 -3.21
C ARG A 169 -6.17 0.62 -2.49
N GLU A 170 -6.80 0.68 -1.33
CA GLU A 170 -6.93 1.91 -0.54
C GLU A 170 -5.58 2.44 -0.04
N ALA A 171 -4.62 1.56 0.27
CA ALA A 171 -3.26 1.96 0.64
C ALA A 171 -2.54 2.58 -0.56
N CYS A 172 -2.68 1.96 -1.73
CA CYS A 172 -2.11 2.43 -2.99
C CYS A 172 -2.63 3.83 -3.37
N ILE A 173 -3.95 4.02 -3.27
CA ILE A 173 -4.60 5.33 -3.47
C ILE A 173 -4.08 6.36 -2.47
N ALA A 174 -3.96 6.00 -1.18
CA ALA A 174 -3.47 6.92 -0.16
C ALA A 174 -2.02 7.36 -0.40
N VAL A 175 -1.14 6.45 -0.84
CA VAL A 175 0.22 6.77 -1.27
C VAL A 175 0.21 7.81 -2.39
N ASN A 176 -0.49 7.52 -3.49
CA ASN A 176 -0.52 8.41 -4.65
C ASN A 176 -1.16 9.76 -4.34
N ALA A 177 -2.20 9.79 -3.51
CA ALA A 177 -2.85 11.02 -3.09
C ALA A 177 -1.89 11.92 -2.27
N LYS A 178 -1.04 11.35 -1.42
CA LYS A 178 -0.02 12.10 -0.66
C LYS A 178 1.11 12.63 -1.55
N LEU A 179 1.38 11.97 -2.67
CA LEU A 179 2.40 12.36 -3.65
C LEU A 179 1.86 13.28 -4.77
N GLY A 180 0.54 13.49 -4.83
CA GLY A 180 -0.10 14.24 -5.91
C GLY A 180 -0.03 13.51 -7.26
N ILE A 181 -0.09 12.17 -7.26
CA ILE A 181 0.08 11.30 -8.43
C ILE A 181 -1.26 10.93 -9.12
N THR A 182 -2.41 11.34 -8.59
CA THR A 182 -3.71 11.12 -9.24
C THR A 182 -4.63 12.33 -9.11
N ASP A 183 -5.37 12.64 -10.18
CA ASP A 183 -6.37 13.71 -10.21
C ASP A 183 -7.75 13.25 -9.69
N ASP A 184 -8.05 11.95 -9.71
CA ASP A 184 -9.39 11.40 -9.40
C ASP A 184 -9.47 10.60 -8.08
N LYS A 185 -8.35 10.21 -7.47
CA LYS A 185 -8.26 9.41 -6.22
C LYS A 185 -9.10 8.13 -6.23
N THR A 186 -9.59 7.71 -7.39
CA THR A 186 -10.50 6.58 -7.48
C THR A 186 -9.73 5.32 -7.78
N GLU A 187 -8.72 5.34 -8.64
CA GLU A 187 -7.91 4.17 -8.98
C GLU A 187 -6.43 4.56 -9.08
N PRO A 188 -5.49 3.72 -8.61
CA PRO A 188 -4.07 3.89 -8.95
C PRO A 188 -3.85 3.79 -10.46
N PRO A 189 -2.81 4.43 -11.00
CA PRO A 189 -2.41 4.24 -12.40
C PRO A 189 -2.22 2.76 -12.71
N GLN A 190 -2.67 2.33 -13.87
CA GLN A 190 -2.46 0.97 -14.35
C GLN A 190 -1.19 0.91 -15.18
N ASP A 191 -0.32 -0.07 -14.88
CA ASP A 191 0.86 -0.40 -15.66
C ASP A 191 0.61 -1.68 -16.47
N ASP A 192 0.80 -1.58 -17.79
CA ASP A 192 0.59 -2.66 -18.75
C ASP A 192 1.90 -3.33 -19.20
N ALA A 193 3.06 -2.82 -18.75
CA ALA A 193 4.37 -3.31 -19.14
C ALA A 193 4.81 -4.56 -18.34
N GLY A 194 4.14 -4.83 -17.21
CA GLY A 194 4.48 -5.95 -16.34
C GLY A 194 5.54 -5.58 -15.32
N PHE A 195 5.92 -6.53 -14.46
CA PHE A 195 6.89 -6.28 -13.40
C PHE A 195 7.61 -7.57 -13.00
N ASP A 196 8.93 -7.51 -12.89
CA ASP A 196 9.76 -8.66 -12.50
C ASP A 196 9.96 -8.72 -10.97
N LEU A 197 9.35 -9.71 -10.33
CA LEU A 197 9.56 -10.05 -8.91
C LEU A 197 10.44 -11.30 -8.71
N SER A 198 11.00 -11.86 -9.79
CA SER A 198 11.77 -13.11 -9.77
C SER A 198 13.25 -12.90 -9.44
N VAL A 199 13.75 -11.67 -9.61
CA VAL A 199 15.17 -11.34 -9.47
C VAL A 199 15.42 -10.46 -8.24
N PRO A 200 15.78 -11.05 -7.08
CA PRO A 200 16.25 -10.28 -5.95
C PRO A 200 17.61 -9.62 -6.27
N PHE A 201 17.83 -8.43 -5.75
CA PHE A 201 19.08 -7.70 -5.97
C PHE A 201 20.27 -8.43 -5.32
N LYS A 202 21.26 -8.79 -6.15
CA LYS A 202 22.52 -9.42 -5.75
C LYS A 202 23.74 -8.70 -6.32
N GLY A 203 23.68 -7.37 -6.37
CA GLY A 203 24.78 -6.54 -6.88
C GLY A 203 24.83 -6.46 -8.41
N SER A 204 23.69 -6.68 -9.07
CA SER A 204 23.58 -6.62 -10.52
C SER A 204 22.26 -5.98 -10.94
N TYR A 205 22.28 -5.40 -12.14
CA TYR A 205 21.13 -4.76 -12.78
C TYR A 205 20.87 -5.44 -14.12
N PRO A 206 20.26 -6.64 -14.12
CA PRO A 206 19.92 -7.33 -15.37
C PRO A 206 18.77 -6.61 -16.07
N ASP A 207 18.58 -6.89 -17.36
CA ASP A 207 17.41 -6.42 -18.11
C ASP A 207 16.11 -6.94 -17.46
N GLY A 208 15.05 -6.15 -17.54
CA GLY A 208 13.72 -6.53 -17.10
C GLY A 208 12.70 -5.46 -17.46
N GLU A 209 11.66 -5.29 -16.63
CA GLU A 209 10.49 -4.50 -17.01
C GLU A 209 10.61 -3.01 -16.62
N SER A 210 9.71 -2.18 -17.15
CA SER A 210 9.67 -0.76 -16.86
C SER A 210 8.29 -0.35 -16.39
N ILE A 211 8.19 0.28 -15.22
CA ILE A 211 6.99 0.99 -14.80
C ILE A 211 6.85 2.19 -15.74
N ASN A 212 5.93 2.09 -16.68
CA ASN A 212 5.80 3.02 -17.80
C ASN A 212 4.34 3.45 -17.91
N THR A 213 3.99 4.42 -17.06
CA THR A 213 2.68 5.07 -17.09
C THR A 213 2.90 6.56 -17.04
N ALA A 214 2.26 7.32 -17.94
CA ALA A 214 2.46 8.77 -18.04
C ALA A 214 2.30 9.53 -16.70
N THR A 215 1.51 8.99 -15.76
CA THR A 215 1.30 9.55 -14.42
C THR A 215 2.44 9.27 -13.43
N LEU A 216 3.18 8.19 -13.64
CA LEU A 216 4.31 7.76 -12.80
C LEU A 216 5.67 8.12 -13.41
N ASP A 217 5.70 8.62 -14.64
CA ASP A 217 6.93 9.08 -15.27
C ASP A 217 7.68 10.11 -14.39
N GLY A 218 8.96 9.85 -14.16
CA GLY A 218 9.85 10.64 -13.32
C GLY A 218 9.57 10.57 -11.83
N LYS A 219 8.60 9.74 -11.39
CA LYS A 219 8.27 9.59 -9.97
C LYS A 219 9.18 8.53 -9.34
N ARG A 220 9.96 8.94 -8.35
CA ARG A 220 10.85 8.02 -7.61
C ARG A 220 10.13 7.17 -6.56
N VAL A 221 8.88 7.48 -6.27
CA VAL A 221 8.03 6.76 -5.32
C VAL A 221 6.62 6.83 -5.86
N GLY A 222 5.89 5.74 -5.75
CA GLY A 222 4.50 5.70 -6.19
C GLY A 222 3.87 4.35 -5.91
N CYS A 223 2.64 4.21 -6.38
CA CYS A 223 1.95 2.94 -6.37
C CYS A 223 1.11 2.78 -7.64
N PHE A 224 1.01 1.56 -8.16
CA PHE A 224 0.30 1.27 -9.40
C PHE A 224 -0.48 -0.04 -9.31
N LYS A 225 -1.40 -0.24 -10.25
CA LYS A 225 -2.08 -1.50 -10.48
C LYS A 225 -1.39 -2.24 -11.63
N GLY A 226 -0.99 -3.49 -11.43
CA GLY A 226 -0.44 -4.32 -12.50
C GLY A 226 -1.52 -4.90 -13.42
N ASN A 227 -1.20 -5.00 -14.71
CA ASN A 227 -2.03 -5.65 -15.72
C ASN A 227 -1.21 -6.71 -16.50
N GLY A 228 -0.57 -7.61 -15.76
CA GLY A 228 0.22 -8.69 -16.35
C GLY A 228 1.06 -9.48 -15.35
N GLY A 229 1.38 -10.71 -15.76
CA GLY A 229 2.33 -11.58 -15.05
C GLY A 229 1.92 -11.91 -13.61
N VAL A 230 2.88 -11.81 -12.69
CA VAL A 230 2.70 -12.18 -11.27
C VAL A 230 1.92 -11.13 -10.47
N ILE A 231 1.78 -9.91 -11.01
CA ILE A 231 1.08 -8.79 -10.37
C ILE A 231 -0.24 -8.45 -11.07
N ASP A 232 -0.80 -9.37 -11.84
CA ASP A 232 -2.07 -9.16 -12.53
C ASP A 232 -3.19 -8.81 -11.53
N ASP A 233 -3.88 -7.71 -11.82
CA ASP A 233 -4.88 -7.04 -10.96
C ASP A 233 -4.39 -6.62 -9.55
N ALA A 234 -3.10 -6.77 -9.24
CA ALA A 234 -2.52 -6.46 -7.94
C ALA A 234 -2.01 -5.02 -7.86
N TYR A 235 -2.02 -4.44 -6.65
CA TYR A 235 -1.41 -3.14 -6.42
C TYR A 235 0.01 -3.28 -5.87
N VAL A 236 0.92 -2.45 -6.37
CA VAL A 236 2.35 -2.51 -6.05
C VAL A 236 2.82 -1.12 -5.64
N PHE A 237 3.34 -1.03 -4.42
CA PHE A 237 4.10 0.14 -3.97
C PHE A 237 5.56 0.00 -4.43
N TYR A 238 6.16 1.08 -4.92
CA TYR A 238 7.58 1.12 -5.27
C TYR A 238 8.27 2.38 -4.74
N SER A 239 9.57 2.25 -4.50
CA SER A 239 10.47 3.34 -4.13
C SER A 239 11.85 3.11 -4.73
N VAL A 240 12.33 4.10 -5.48
CA VAL A 240 13.66 4.12 -6.11
C VAL A 240 14.71 4.44 -5.04
N LEU A 241 15.58 3.47 -4.77
CA LEU A 241 16.72 3.59 -3.87
C LEU A 241 17.93 4.20 -4.56
N ILE A 242 18.21 3.78 -5.80
CA ILE A 242 19.27 4.31 -6.67
C ILE A 242 18.68 4.48 -8.06
N ALA A 243 18.83 5.66 -8.64
CA ALA A 243 18.48 5.93 -10.04
C ALA A 243 19.75 5.89 -10.89
N ARG A 244 19.75 5.16 -12.00
CA ARG A 244 20.91 4.88 -12.84
C ARG A 244 20.72 5.43 -14.24
#